data_AF-A0A8T3X904-F1
#
_entry.id   AF-A0A8T3X904-F1
#
_cell.length_a   1.000
_cell.length_b   1.000
_cell.length_c   1.000
_cell.angle_alpha   90.00
_cell.angle_beta   90.00
_cell.angle_gamma   90.00
#
_symmetry.space_group_name_H-M   'P 1'
#
loop_
_entity.id
_entity.type
_entity.pdbx_description
1 polymer ?
#
loop_
_entity_poly.entity_id
_entity_poly.type
_entity_poly.pdbx_seq_one_letter_code
_entity_poly.pdbx_strand_id
1 'polypeptide(L)'
;MQVFAIKNDISYIITYTSEADKASLYTNTAENMINSFRINPIPSEAQQNEIKTESGKQGTLSTDNVIGRWRAYSEAIFYDAGGSDYLDAASTIILGINSDGTWEFGSSGGTWKTESITDADWKKWATNAYGPTRKIVLNGWNDGVGDGPLEEGAARVDFIWLIYRNEKASLGPGQVQIKFGHTSS
;
A
#
# COMPACT_ATOMS: atom_id res chain seq x y z
N MET A 1 -23.07 -0.38 8.04
CA MET A 1 -23.78 -1.34 7.15
C MET A 1 -22.82 -2.45 6.77
N GLN A 2 -23.27 -3.71 6.74
CA GLN A 2 -22.46 -4.84 6.28
C GLN A 2 -23.15 -5.52 5.10
N VAL A 3 -22.36 -5.84 4.08
CA VAL A 3 -22.82 -6.63 2.94
C VAL A 3 -21.98 -7.90 2.84
N PHE A 4 -22.68 -9.01 2.65
CA PHE A 4 -22.11 -10.33 2.52
C PHE A 4 -22.29 -10.79 1.08
N ALA A 5 -21.21 -11.23 0.45
CA ALA A 5 -21.26 -11.85 -0.86
C ALA A 5 -20.43 -13.13 -0.84
N ILE A 6 -20.98 -14.22 -1.37
CA ILE A 6 -20.25 -15.46 -1.61
C ILE A 6 -20.04 -15.59 -3.10
N LYS A 7 -18.78 -15.73 -3.53
CA LYS A 7 -18.44 -15.94 -4.94
C LYS A 7 -17.19 -16.79 -5.06
N ASN A 8 -17.19 -17.77 -5.95
CA ASN A 8 -16.09 -18.74 -6.15
C ASN A 8 -15.67 -19.41 -4.83
N ASP A 9 -16.64 -19.81 -4.01
CA ASP A 9 -16.44 -20.44 -2.69
C ASP A 9 -15.65 -19.61 -1.66
N ILE A 10 -15.47 -18.31 -1.92
CA ILE A 10 -14.88 -17.33 -1.00
C ILE A 10 -15.97 -16.39 -0.50
N SER A 11 -15.98 -16.18 0.82
CA SER A 11 -16.85 -15.20 1.48
C SER A 11 -16.18 -13.83 1.52
N TYR A 12 -16.86 -12.83 0.98
CA TYR A 12 -16.46 -11.43 1.02
C TYR A 12 -17.37 -10.68 1.98
N ILE A 13 -16.75 -9.93 2.89
CA ILE A 13 -17.46 -9.07 3.85
C ILE A 13 -17.03 -7.64 3.59
N ILE A 14 -17.96 -6.81 3.14
CA ILE A 14 -17.73 -5.38 2.95
C ILE A 14 -18.41 -4.66 4.11
N THR A 15 -17.60 -3.98 4.93
CA THR A 15 -18.09 -3.18 6.06
C THR A 15 -17.97 -1.71 5.72
N TYR A 16 -19.10 -1.01 5.81
CA TYR A 16 -19.18 0.44 5.73
C TYR A 16 -19.51 1.02 7.10
N THR A 17 -18.65 1.92 7.59
CA THR A 17 -18.79 2.58 8.89
C THR A 17 -18.83 4.10 8.69
N SER A 18 -19.81 4.75 9.32
CA SER A 18 -19.93 6.20 9.38
C SER A 18 -20.39 6.63 10.77
N GLU A 19 -20.23 7.92 11.07
CA GLU A 19 -21.01 8.54 12.16
C GLU A 19 -22.52 8.42 11.87
N ALA A 20 -23.32 8.32 12.93
CA ALA A 20 -24.75 8.01 12.82
C ALA A 20 -25.55 9.09 12.08
N ASP A 21 -25.17 10.35 12.23
CA ASP A 21 -25.78 11.52 11.58
C ASP A 21 -25.39 11.68 10.11
N LYS A 22 -24.30 11.02 9.69
CA LYS A 22 -23.77 11.07 8.31
C LYS A 22 -24.14 9.85 7.47
N ALA A 23 -24.80 8.85 8.04
CA ALA A 23 -25.12 7.60 7.33
C ALA A 23 -25.94 7.83 6.05
N SER A 24 -26.92 8.74 6.08
CA SER A 24 -27.77 9.09 4.93
C SER A 24 -26.98 9.77 3.80
N LEU A 25 -25.94 10.53 4.13
CA LEU A 25 -25.10 11.24 3.17
C LEU A 25 -24.32 10.28 2.26
N TYR A 26 -23.95 9.13 2.81
CA TYR A 26 -23.10 8.16 2.14
C TYR A 26 -23.83 6.89 1.70
N THR A 27 -25.13 6.79 1.94
CA THR A 27 -25.94 5.61 1.58
C THR A 27 -25.83 5.35 0.07
N ASN A 28 -26.05 6.36 -0.77
CA ASN A 28 -25.94 6.23 -2.23
C ASN A 28 -24.53 5.85 -2.69
N THR A 29 -23.49 6.42 -2.05
CA THR A 29 -22.10 6.10 -2.36
C THR A 29 -21.78 4.65 -2.01
N ALA A 30 -22.20 4.20 -0.83
CA ALA A 30 -22.03 2.82 -0.39
C ALA A 30 -22.76 1.85 -1.32
N GLU A 31 -24.02 2.12 -1.68
CA GLU A 31 -24.79 1.33 -2.63
C GLU A 31 -24.11 1.25 -4.01
N ASN A 32 -23.57 2.36 -4.52
CA ASN A 32 -22.84 2.38 -5.78
C ASN A 32 -21.55 1.55 -5.73
N MET A 33 -20.80 1.59 -4.62
CA MET A 33 -19.61 0.75 -4.43
C MET A 33 -19.96 -0.73 -4.38
N ILE A 34 -21.05 -1.08 -3.70
CA ILE A 34 -21.55 -2.46 -3.63
C ILE A 34 -21.99 -2.94 -5.02
N ASN A 35 -22.76 -2.13 -5.74
CA ASN A 35 -23.30 -2.49 -7.05
C ASN A 35 -22.22 -2.56 -8.15
N SER A 36 -21.16 -1.77 -8.02
CA SER A 36 -20.02 -1.77 -8.95
C SER A 36 -18.95 -2.81 -8.62
N PHE A 37 -19.03 -3.47 -7.46
CA PHE A 37 -18.07 -4.51 -7.11
C PHE A 37 -18.08 -5.64 -8.15
N ARG A 38 -16.91 -5.89 -8.73
CA ARG A 38 -16.67 -6.97 -9.69
C ARG A 38 -15.40 -7.70 -9.28
N ILE A 39 -15.53 -9.01 -9.13
CA ILE A 39 -14.37 -9.90 -9.03
C ILE A 39 -14.09 -10.42 -10.44
N ASN A 40 -12.92 -10.07 -10.96
CA ASN A 40 -12.42 -10.64 -12.20
C ASN A 40 -12.19 -12.16 -11.99
N PRO A 41 -12.55 -13.02 -12.95
CA PRO A 41 -12.29 -14.44 -12.85
C PRO A 41 -10.80 -14.67 -12.61
N ILE A 42 -10.47 -15.62 -11.74
CA ILE A 42 -9.10 -16.15 -11.69
C ILE A 42 -8.86 -16.80 -13.06
N PRO A 43 -7.84 -16.35 -13.84
CA PRO A 43 -7.61 -16.90 -15.17
C PRO A 43 -7.40 -18.41 -15.08
N SER A 44 -7.99 -19.15 -16.03
CA SER A 44 -7.76 -20.60 -16.15
C SER A 44 -6.27 -20.90 -16.37
N GLU A 45 -5.78 -22.09 -15.99
CA GLU A 45 -4.38 -22.50 -16.21
C GLU A 45 -3.92 -22.35 -17.68
N ALA A 46 -4.83 -22.50 -18.64
CA ALA A 46 -4.56 -22.25 -20.06
C ALA A 46 -4.31 -20.76 -20.36
N GLN A 47 -5.08 -19.86 -19.76
CA GLN A 47 -4.87 -18.42 -19.87
C GLN A 47 -3.63 -17.95 -19.09
N GLN A 48 -3.28 -18.62 -17.99
CA GLN A 48 -2.02 -18.35 -17.26
C GLN A 48 -0.78 -18.71 -18.09
N ASN A 49 -0.88 -19.70 -18.98
CA ASN A 49 0.20 -20.09 -19.87
C ASN A 49 0.30 -19.20 -21.12
N GLU A 50 -0.81 -18.68 -21.65
CA GLU A 50 -0.77 -17.64 -22.70
C GLU A 50 -0.25 -16.30 -22.16
N ILE A 51 -0.62 -15.90 -20.93
CA ILE A 51 -0.06 -14.72 -20.24
C ILE A 51 1.45 -14.87 -20.03
N LYS A 52 1.95 -16.08 -19.72
CA LYS A 52 3.40 -16.34 -19.63
C LYS A 52 4.13 -16.22 -20.97
N THR A 53 3.46 -16.49 -22.09
CA THR A 53 4.12 -16.53 -23.40
C THR A 53 4.23 -15.15 -24.04
N GLU A 54 3.33 -14.20 -23.72
CA GLU A 54 3.49 -12.78 -24.07
C GLU A 54 4.33 -11.97 -23.06
N SER A 55 4.55 -12.49 -21.84
CA SER A 55 5.44 -11.89 -20.83
C SER A 55 6.94 -11.95 -21.20
N GLY A 56 7.28 -12.56 -22.35
CA GLY A 56 8.62 -12.52 -22.94
C GLY A 56 9.08 -11.15 -23.45
N LYS A 57 8.19 -10.14 -23.46
CA LYS A 57 8.58 -8.72 -23.55
C LYS A 57 8.36 -8.05 -22.20
N GLN A 58 9.15 -8.46 -21.22
CA GLN A 58 9.28 -7.75 -19.95
C GLN A 58 9.85 -6.35 -20.24
N GLY A 59 8.97 -5.38 -20.48
CA GLY A 59 9.31 -3.99 -20.31
C GLY A 59 9.61 -3.82 -18.83
N THR A 60 10.88 -3.71 -18.47
CA THR A 60 11.32 -3.29 -17.14
C THR A 60 10.56 -2.00 -16.81
N LEU A 61 9.62 -2.03 -15.86
CA LEU A 61 9.04 -0.79 -15.33
C LEU A 61 10.21 -0.02 -14.74
N SER A 62 10.59 1.08 -15.41
CA SER A 62 11.76 1.86 -15.01
C SER A 62 11.52 2.47 -13.63
N THR A 63 12.60 2.82 -12.95
CA THR A 63 12.59 3.63 -11.72
C THR A 63 11.74 4.90 -11.84
N ASP A 64 11.50 5.36 -13.07
CA ASP A 64 10.74 6.57 -13.38
C ASP A 64 9.28 6.48 -12.91
N ASN A 65 8.72 5.27 -12.77
CA ASN A 65 7.34 5.08 -12.34
C ASN A 65 7.12 5.22 -10.82
N VAL A 66 8.20 5.36 -10.03
CA VAL A 66 8.16 5.61 -8.58
C VAL A 66 8.30 7.12 -8.28
N ILE A 67 8.95 7.86 -9.18
CA ILE A 67 9.16 9.30 -9.05
C ILE A 67 7.80 10.00 -9.07
N GLY A 68 7.57 10.88 -8.10
CA GLY A 68 6.29 11.58 -8.01
C GLY A 68 5.94 12.05 -6.61
N ARG A 69 4.69 12.49 -6.49
CA ARG A 69 4.09 13.01 -5.28
C ARG A 69 3.04 12.03 -4.77
N TRP A 70 3.22 11.58 -3.54
CA TRP A 70 2.43 10.51 -2.95
C TRP A 70 1.76 10.99 -1.67
N ARG A 71 0.45 10.81 -1.57
CA ARG A 71 -0.34 11.17 -0.40
C ARG A 71 -0.46 9.97 0.53
N ALA A 72 -0.25 10.19 1.83
CA ALA A 72 -0.55 9.19 2.84
C ALA A 72 -2.05 8.85 2.79
N TYR A 73 -2.35 7.59 2.45
CA TYR A 73 -3.71 7.05 2.32
C TYR A 73 -4.17 6.41 3.63
N SER A 74 -3.27 5.68 4.29
CA SER A 74 -3.53 5.06 5.59
C SER A 74 -2.24 4.90 6.38
N GLU A 75 -2.35 4.98 7.70
CA GLU A 75 -1.24 4.76 8.62
C GLU A 75 -1.71 3.91 9.79
N ALA A 76 -0.90 2.95 10.21
CA ALA A 76 -1.17 2.09 11.34
C ALA A 76 0.11 1.78 12.12
N ILE A 77 -0.03 1.55 13.42
CA ILE A 77 1.03 1.02 14.27
C ILE A 77 0.61 -0.35 14.82
N PHE A 78 1.54 -1.30 14.78
CA PHE A 78 1.41 -2.63 15.36
C PHE A 78 2.38 -2.74 16.53
N TYR A 79 1.85 -2.85 17.74
CA TYR A 79 2.64 -2.81 18.98
C TYR A 79 3.29 -4.15 19.28
N ASP A 80 4.49 -4.11 19.87
CA ASP A 80 5.18 -5.33 20.32
C ASP A 80 4.46 -6.09 21.41
N ALA A 81 3.79 -5.36 22.30
CA ALA A 81 2.95 -5.93 23.34
C ALA A 81 1.68 -6.61 22.77
N GLY A 82 1.47 -6.51 21.45
CA GLY A 82 0.26 -6.94 20.75
C GLY A 82 -0.75 -5.80 20.58
N GLY A 83 -1.66 -5.99 19.63
CA GLY A 83 -2.65 -5.00 19.23
C GLY A 83 -2.14 -4.05 18.14
N SER A 84 -3.06 -3.23 17.63
CA SER A 84 -2.79 -2.24 16.59
C SER A 84 -3.67 -1.03 16.77
N ASP A 85 -3.20 0.12 16.30
CA ASP A 85 -4.00 1.33 16.19
C ASP A 85 -3.89 1.92 14.77
N TYR A 86 -4.98 2.55 14.33
CA TYR A 86 -4.99 3.30 13.08
C TYR A 86 -4.73 4.76 13.40
N LEU A 87 -3.64 5.29 12.85
CA LEU A 87 -3.26 6.67 13.09
C LEU A 87 -3.97 7.57 12.08
N ASP A 88 -4.23 8.82 12.48
CA ASP A 88 -4.68 9.85 11.55
C ASP A 88 -3.58 10.06 10.50
N ALA A 89 -3.76 9.46 9.32
CA ALA A 89 -2.80 9.60 8.23
C ALA A 89 -2.63 11.09 7.92
N ALA A 90 -1.38 11.57 7.93
CA ALA A 90 -1.02 12.95 7.66
C ALA A 90 -1.25 13.31 6.18
N SER A 91 -2.51 13.30 5.75
CA SER A 91 -2.91 13.33 4.35
C SER A 91 -2.63 14.68 3.66
N THR A 92 -2.23 15.69 4.43
CA THR A 92 -1.75 17.01 3.96
C THR A 92 -0.24 17.04 3.72
N ILE A 93 0.51 16.08 4.26
CA ILE A 93 1.95 15.94 4.06
C ILE A 93 2.17 14.98 2.89
N ILE A 94 2.93 15.44 1.90
CA ILE A 94 3.20 14.70 0.66
C ILE A 94 4.58 14.06 0.75
N LEU A 95 4.67 12.78 0.40
CA LEU A 95 5.93 12.11 0.13
C LEU A 95 6.37 12.44 -1.29
N GLY A 96 7.45 13.21 -1.42
CA GLY A 96 8.11 13.46 -2.70
C GLY A 96 9.20 12.42 -2.93
N ILE A 97 9.14 11.70 -4.05
CA ILE A 97 10.21 10.84 -4.54
C ILE A 97 10.80 11.53 -5.78
N ASN A 98 12.04 12.00 -5.68
CA ASN A 98 12.66 12.85 -6.70
C ASN A 98 13.58 12.08 -7.63
N SER A 99 13.72 12.56 -8.86
CA SER A 99 14.56 11.93 -9.90
C SER A 99 16.05 11.95 -9.62
N ASP A 100 16.51 12.80 -8.71
CA ASP A 100 17.90 12.89 -8.27
C ASP A 100 18.27 11.86 -7.20
N GLY A 101 17.33 10.98 -6.83
CA GLY A 101 17.54 9.97 -5.80
C GLY A 101 17.25 10.45 -4.37
N THR A 102 16.66 11.65 -4.21
CA THR A 102 16.24 12.17 -2.90
C THR A 102 14.75 11.96 -2.62
N TRP A 103 14.38 11.91 -1.35
CA TRP A 103 12.97 11.93 -0.92
C TRP A 103 12.73 13.01 0.13
N GLU A 104 11.49 13.50 0.20
CA GLU A 104 11.03 14.47 1.19
C GLU A 104 9.68 14.08 1.77
N PHE A 105 9.47 14.28 3.08
CA PHE A 105 8.19 14.11 3.75
C PHE A 105 8.09 15.11 4.93
N GLY A 106 7.33 16.18 4.74
CA GLY A 106 7.25 17.28 5.71
C GLY A 106 8.60 17.99 5.83
N SER A 107 9.17 18.03 7.03
CA SER A 107 10.53 18.56 7.28
C SER A 107 11.63 17.50 7.20
N SER A 108 11.28 16.24 6.93
CA SER A 108 12.23 15.12 6.85
C SER A 108 12.62 14.83 5.39
N GLY A 109 13.79 14.24 5.18
CA GLY A 109 14.25 13.84 3.86
C GLY A 109 15.48 12.94 3.91
N GLY A 110 15.85 12.40 2.76
CA GLY A 110 16.99 11.50 2.63
C GLY A 110 17.16 10.99 1.21
N THR A 111 17.74 9.79 1.05
CA THR A 111 17.96 9.16 -0.25
C THR A 111 17.08 7.93 -0.43
N TRP A 112 16.70 7.65 -1.67
CA TRP A 112 15.90 6.47 -2.00
C TRP A 112 16.54 5.61 -3.08
N LYS A 113 16.16 4.34 -3.09
CA LYS A 113 16.44 3.39 -4.16
C LYS A 113 15.32 2.37 -4.25
N THR A 114 15.33 1.57 -5.33
CA THR A 114 14.49 0.38 -5.43
C THR A 114 15.34 -0.88 -5.40
N GLU A 115 14.78 -1.94 -4.83
CA GLU A 115 15.43 -3.24 -4.73
C GLU A 115 14.40 -4.35 -5.01
N SER A 116 14.88 -5.55 -5.32
CA SER A 116 14.01 -6.74 -5.34
C SER A 116 13.59 -7.11 -3.92
N ILE A 117 12.38 -7.61 -3.77
CA ILE A 117 11.90 -8.14 -2.50
C ILE A 117 12.46 -9.55 -2.28
N THR A 118 12.86 -9.82 -1.05
CA THR A 118 13.35 -11.13 -0.58
C THR A 118 12.45 -11.68 0.53
N ASP A 119 12.60 -12.97 0.84
CA ASP A 119 11.91 -13.60 1.98
C ASP A 119 12.23 -12.94 3.32
N ALA A 120 13.42 -12.35 3.45
CA ALA A 120 13.80 -11.61 4.65
C ALA A 120 12.98 -10.33 4.83
N ASP A 121 12.58 -9.70 3.73
CA ASP A 121 11.76 -8.48 3.76
C ASP A 121 10.34 -8.79 4.22
N TRP A 122 9.73 -9.87 3.70
CA TRP A 122 8.42 -10.32 4.15
C TRP A 122 8.38 -10.62 5.66
N LYS A 123 9.41 -11.30 6.17
CA LYS A 123 9.58 -11.53 7.61
C LYS A 123 9.76 -10.23 8.38
N LYS A 124 10.56 -9.29 7.88
CA LYS A 124 10.77 -7.97 8.48
C LYS A 124 9.45 -7.19 8.60
N TRP A 125 8.62 -7.23 7.56
CA TRP A 125 7.34 -6.53 7.51
C TRP A 125 6.20 -7.29 8.21
N ALA A 126 6.50 -8.41 8.85
CA ALA A 126 5.53 -9.25 9.56
C ALA A 126 4.29 -9.59 8.70
N THR A 127 4.49 -9.83 7.40
CA THR A 127 3.41 -10.14 6.45
C THR A 127 3.81 -11.27 5.50
N ASN A 128 2.81 -11.91 4.91
CA ASN A 128 3.02 -12.95 3.90
C ASN A 128 3.22 -12.32 2.53
N ALA A 129 4.00 -12.98 1.66
CA ALA A 129 4.15 -12.56 0.28
C ALA A 129 2.79 -12.55 -0.43
N TYR A 130 2.48 -11.46 -1.13
CA TYR A 130 1.16 -11.24 -1.73
C TYR A 130 1.18 -10.74 -3.18
N GLY A 131 2.34 -10.68 -3.84
CA GLY A 131 2.45 -10.32 -5.26
C GLY A 131 3.59 -9.35 -5.61
N PRO A 132 3.81 -8.25 -4.88
CA PRO A 132 4.87 -7.30 -5.19
C PRO A 132 6.24 -7.97 -5.28
N THR A 133 7.03 -7.58 -6.28
CA THR A 133 8.38 -8.13 -6.51
C THR A 133 9.50 -7.13 -6.22
N ARG A 134 9.16 -5.85 -6.03
CA ARG A 134 10.11 -4.76 -5.76
C ARG A 134 9.67 -3.93 -4.57
N LYS A 135 10.65 -3.38 -3.86
CA LYS A 135 10.46 -2.46 -2.74
C LYS A 135 11.12 -1.13 -3.01
N ILE A 136 10.64 -0.09 -2.33
CA ILE A 136 11.38 1.14 -2.14
C ILE A 136 12.15 1.06 -0.83
N VAL A 137 13.33 1.68 -0.79
CA VAL A 137 14.13 1.83 0.42
C VAL A 137 14.41 3.32 0.62
N LEU A 138 13.96 3.89 1.73
CA LEU A 138 14.15 5.28 2.13
C LEU A 138 15.17 5.36 3.27
N ASN A 139 16.38 5.79 2.96
CA ASN A 139 17.42 6.04 3.97
C ASN A 139 17.20 7.41 4.62
N GLY A 140 17.46 7.51 5.92
CA GLY A 140 17.23 8.72 6.72
C GLY A 140 15.81 8.82 7.27
N TRP A 141 14.98 7.78 7.11
CA TRP A 141 13.62 7.78 7.62
C TRP A 141 13.62 7.59 9.15
N ASN A 142 13.24 8.63 9.91
CA ASN A 142 13.34 8.66 11.37
C ASN A 142 14.73 8.21 11.88
N ASP A 143 15.79 8.80 11.32
CA ASP A 143 17.20 8.45 11.61
C ASP A 143 17.60 7.01 11.27
N GLY A 144 16.76 6.29 10.53
CA GLY A 144 16.97 4.90 10.14
C GLY A 144 16.59 4.63 8.67
N VAL A 145 15.99 3.47 8.45
CA VAL A 145 15.54 3.03 7.13
C VAL A 145 14.08 2.61 7.23
N GLY A 146 13.25 3.20 6.37
CA GLY A 146 11.91 2.69 6.08
C GLY A 146 11.92 2.07 4.69
N ASP A 147 11.26 0.93 4.55
CA ASP A 147 11.13 0.25 3.26
C ASP A 147 9.83 -0.53 3.21
N GLY A 148 9.37 -0.82 2.00
CA GLY A 148 8.14 -1.57 1.83
C GLY A 148 7.83 -1.85 0.37
N PRO A 149 6.84 -2.73 0.13
CA PRO A 149 6.42 -3.10 -1.21
C PRO A 149 6.02 -1.91 -2.09
N LEU A 150 6.39 -1.99 -3.36
CA LEU A 150 5.77 -1.21 -4.43
C LEU A 150 4.63 -2.04 -5.02
N GLU A 151 3.39 -1.58 -4.86
CA GLU A 151 2.23 -2.23 -5.48
C GLU A 151 2.09 -1.70 -6.90
N GLU A 152 2.31 -2.57 -7.88
CA GLU A 152 2.38 -2.23 -9.28
C GLU A 152 1.10 -2.68 -10.00
N GLY A 153 0.46 -1.75 -10.70
CA GLY A 153 -0.56 -2.06 -11.70
C GLY A 153 0.07 -2.32 -13.06
N ALA A 154 -0.77 -2.49 -14.09
CA ALA A 154 -0.32 -2.84 -15.44
C ALA A 154 0.64 -1.81 -16.09
N ALA A 155 0.63 -0.55 -15.65
CA ALA A 155 1.38 0.53 -16.30
C ALA A 155 2.26 1.37 -15.36
N ARG A 156 2.07 1.29 -14.04
CA ARG A 156 2.74 2.15 -13.06
C ARG A 156 2.70 1.55 -11.66
N VAL A 157 3.46 2.13 -10.75
CA VAL A 157 3.25 1.93 -9.31
C VAL A 157 1.95 2.64 -8.92
N ASP A 158 1.04 1.91 -8.28
CA ASP A 158 -0.22 2.45 -7.76
C ASP A 158 -0.10 2.83 -6.28
N PHE A 159 0.67 2.07 -5.50
CA PHE A 159 0.92 2.39 -4.09
C PHE A 159 2.37 2.14 -3.65
N ILE A 160 2.82 2.98 -2.73
CA ILE A 160 4.07 2.80 -1.99
C ILE A 160 3.72 2.42 -0.56
N TRP A 161 4.25 1.31 -0.08
CA TRP A 161 4.28 1.03 1.35
C TRP A 161 5.60 1.47 1.96
N LEU A 162 5.49 2.03 3.15
CA LEU A 162 6.63 2.38 3.98
C LEU A 162 6.46 1.77 5.35
N ILE A 163 7.33 0.82 5.67
CA ILE A 163 7.26 0.03 6.88
C ILE A 163 8.57 0.26 7.64
N TYR A 164 8.45 0.67 8.91
CA TYR A 164 9.61 0.96 9.73
C TYR A 164 9.34 0.70 11.20
N ARG A 165 10.44 0.61 11.94
CA ARG A 165 10.41 0.40 13.37
C ARG A 165 10.24 1.74 14.10
N ASN A 166 9.26 1.82 14.99
CA ASN A 166 9.12 2.93 15.92
C ASN A 166 9.63 2.51 17.31
N GLU A 167 10.54 3.30 17.87
CA GLU A 167 11.03 3.17 19.25
C GLU A 167 10.65 4.40 20.10
N LYS A 168 9.88 5.35 19.55
CA LYS A 168 9.49 6.57 20.27
C LYS A 168 8.54 6.22 21.41
N ALA A 169 8.94 6.57 22.64
CA ALA A 169 8.18 6.27 23.86
C ALA A 169 6.75 6.83 23.85
N SER A 170 6.51 7.97 23.17
CA SER A 170 5.18 8.60 23.10
C SER A 170 4.13 7.78 22.36
N LEU A 171 4.55 6.93 21.42
CA LEU A 171 3.68 6.03 20.66
C LEU A 171 3.92 4.56 21.03
N GLY A 172 4.83 4.26 21.96
CA GLY A 172 5.24 2.90 22.30
C GLY A 172 6.06 2.20 21.19
N PRO A 173 6.84 1.16 21.53
CA PRO A 173 7.59 0.38 20.56
C PRO A 173 6.65 -0.43 19.66
N GLY A 174 6.92 -0.43 18.36
CA GLY A 174 6.12 -1.17 17.39
C GLY A 174 6.57 -0.98 15.95
N GLN A 175 5.85 -1.57 15.02
CA GLN A 175 6.04 -1.37 13.58
C GLN A 175 4.99 -0.40 13.06
N VAL A 176 5.44 0.67 12.41
CA VAL A 176 4.56 1.60 11.71
C VAL A 176 4.51 1.23 10.23
N GLN A 177 3.30 1.24 9.67
CA GLN A 177 3.06 0.99 8.25
C GLN A 177 2.27 2.16 7.67
N ILE A 178 2.81 2.80 6.64
CA ILE A 178 2.15 3.87 5.90
C ILE A 178 1.94 3.42 4.47
N LYS A 179 0.71 3.52 3.97
CA LYS A 179 0.39 3.33 2.56
C LYS A 179 0.26 4.70 1.91
N PHE A 180 1.01 4.94 0.85
CA PHE A 180 0.89 6.13 0.02
C PHE A 180 0.27 5.79 -1.32
N GLY A 181 -0.63 6.65 -1.81
CA GLY A 181 -1.18 6.59 -3.16
C GLY A 181 -0.92 7.89 -3.92
N HIS A 182 -1.18 7.89 -5.22
CA HIS A 182 -1.06 9.10 -6.03
C HIS A 182 -1.96 10.22 -5.51
N THR A 183 -1.46 11.45 -5.50
CA THR A 183 -2.33 12.63 -5.40
C THR A 183 -3.16 12.67 -6.67
N SER A 184 -4.48 12.54 -6.58
CA SER A 184 -5.38 12.82 -7.71
C SER A 184 -5.10 14.23 -8.21
N SER A 185 -4.64 14.34 -9.46
CA SER A 185 -4.49 15.60 -10.20
C SER A 185 -5.83 16.30 -10.38
#